data_AF-A0A1B0C7K1-F1
#
_entry.id   AF-A0A1B0C7K1-F1
#
_cell.length_a   1.000
_cell.length_b   1.000
_cell.length_c   1.000
_cell.angle_alpha   90.00
_cell.angle_beta   90.00
_cell.angle_gamma   90.00
#
_symmetry.space_group_name_H-M   'P 1'
#
loop_
_entity.id
_entity.type
_entity.pdbx_description
1 polymer ?
#
loop_
_entity_poly.entity_id
_entity_poly.type
_entity_poly.pdbx_seq_one_letter_code
_entity_poly.pdbx_strand_id
1 'polypeptide(L)'
;MGYESGLLVLWDLKGKFAEIRWQAAEPVKSIAWHYEGKYFVSSHTDGTICSWPTRPTPKPQSLVCPHAKTNKDGALEKCKAIYKVDLKATVTGYVCHEHHINASI
;
A
#
# COMPACT_ATOMS: atom_id res chain seq x y z
N MET A 1 -8.61 6.55 4.42
CA MET A 1 -8.73 5.86 5.72
C MET A 1 -8.46 4.37 5.52
N GLY A 2 -7.87 3.68 6.50
CA GLY A 2 -7.64 2.23 6.45
C GLY A 2 -7.99 1.58 7.79
N TYR A 3 -8.51 0.35 7.75
CA TYR A 3 -9.03 -0.37 8.90
C TYR A 3 -8.37 -1.75 9.03
N GLU A 4 -8.32 -2.27 10.27
CA GLU A 4 -7.75 -3.60 10.55
C GLU A 4 -8.50 -4.74 9.85
N SER A 5 -9.75 -4.54 9.43
CA SER A 5 -10.51 -5.51 8.62
C SER A 5 -10.01 -5.63 7.18
N GLY A 6 -8.99 -4.86 6.79
CA GLY A 6 -8.54 -4.77 5.40
C GLY A 6 -9.31 -3.75 4.57
N LEU A 7 -10.37 -3.13 5.12
CA LEU A 7 -11.12 -2.09 4.43
C LEU A 7 -10.26 -0.84 4.26
N LEU A 8 -10.26 -0.30 3.04
CA LEU A 8 -9.62 0.97 2.68
C LEU A 8 -10.69 1.87 2.07
N VAL A 9 -10.72 3.14 2.48
CA VAL A 9 -11.76 4.08 2.08
C VAL A 9 -11.15 5.40 1.63
N LEU A 10 -11.46 5.82 0.41
CA LEU A 10 -11.33 7.21 -0.02
C LEU A 10 -12.60 7.96 0.38
N TRP A 11 -12.42 9.03 1.13
CA TRP A 11 -13.51 9.79 1.72
C TRP A 11 -13.56 11.19 1.12
N ASP A 12 -14.70 11.56 0.57
CA ASP A 12 -14.96 12.93 0.13
C ASP A 12 -15.33 13.79 1.35
N LEU A 13 -14.48 14.77 1.66
CA LEU A 13 -14.70 15.71 2.75
C LEU A 13 -15.81 16.71 2.46
N LYS A 14 -16.00 17.10 1.19
CA LYS A 14 -17.02 18.08 0.78
C LYS A 14 -18.40 17.44 0.81
N GLY A 15 -18.56 16.31 0.13
CA GLY A 15 -19.81 15.56 0.10
C GLY A 15 -20.10 14.77 1.37
N LYS A 16 -19.10 14.56 2.23
CA LYS A 16 -19.19 13.79 3.49
C LYS A 16 -19.64 12.34 3.26
N PHE A 17 -19.12 11.70 2.22
CA PHE A 17 -19.39 10.29 1.93
C PHE A 17 -18.12 9.54 1.56
N ALA A 18 -18.18 8.21 1.68
CA ALA A 18 -17.12 7.33 1.20
C ALA A 18 -17.27 7.13 -0.31
N GLU A 19 -16.38 7.78 -1.06
CA GLU A 19 -16.36 7.82 -2.51
C GLU A 19 -15.91 6.49 -3.11
N ILE A 20 -14.82 5.92 -2.59
CA ILE A 20 -14.29 4.64 -3.06
C ILE A 20 -13.96 3.76 -1.87
N ARG A 21 -14.25 2.45 -2.01
CA ARG A 21 -13.91 1.42 -1.03
C ARG A 21 -13.11 0.33 -1.73
N TRP A 22 -12.01 -0.08 -1.10
CA TRP A 22 -11.23 -1.24 -1.49
C TRP A 22 -11.18 -2.24 -0.34
N GLN A 23 -11.06 -3.52 -0.67
CA GLN A 23 -10.91 -4.59 0.31
C GLN A 23 -9.55 -5.26 0.09
N ALA A 24 -8.62 -5.02 1.01
CA ALA A 24 -7.38 -5.78 1.06
C ALA A 24 -7.66 -7.20 1.58
N ALA A 25 -6.84 -8.15 1.14
CA ALA A 25 -6.94 -9.54 1.57
C ALA A 25 -6.51 -9.74 3.04
N GLU A 26 -5.68 -8.83 3.56
CA GLU A 26 -5.04 -8.96 4.87
C GLU A 26 -5.18 -7.64 5.65
N PRO A 27 -5.23 -7.70 7.00
CA PRO A 27 -5.31 -6.53 7.87
C PRO A 27 -4.29 -5.44 7.53
N VAL A 28 -4.76 -4.19 7.40
CA VAL A 28 -3.91 -3.03 7.09
C VAL A 28 -3.18 -2.56 8.34
N LYS A 29 -1.87 -2.33 8.21
CA LYS A 29 -1.01 -1.80 9.27
C LYS A 29 -0.57 -0.35 9.03
N SER A 30 -0.32 0.02 7.79
CA SER A 30 0.10 1.37 7.43
C SER A 30 -0.36 1.71 6.01
N ILE A 31 -0.50 3.01 5.72
CA ILE A 31 -0.82 3.53 4.38
C ILE A 31 0.04 4.75 4.07
N ALA A 32 0.45 4.90 2.81
CA ALA A 32 1.14 6.10 2.33
C ALA A 32 0.62 6.52 0.96
N TRP A 33 0.44 7.82 0.77
CA TRP A 33 -0.07 8.40 -0.47
C TRP A 33 1.06 8.77 -1.41
N HIS A 34 0.85 8.54 -2.70
CA HIS A 34 1.67 9.16 -3.71
C HIS A 34 1.38 10.66 -3.76
N TYR A 35 2.41 11.49 -3.98
CA TYR A 35 2.28 12.95 -3.88
C TYR A 35 1.31 13.55 -4.91
N GLU A 36 1.13 12.92 -6.07
CA GLU A 36 0.15 13.37 -7.08
C GLU A 36 -1.25 12.82 -6.82
N GLY A 37 -1.42 11.98 -5.79
CA GLY A 37 -2.71 11.35 -5.49
C GLY A 37 -3.18 10.36 -6.57
N LYS A 38 -2.30 9.87 -7.44
CA LYS A 38 -2.65 8.89 -8.50
C LYS A 38 -2.80 7.46 -7.97
N TYR A 39 -2.15 7.17 -6.85
CA TYR A 39 -2.22 5.88 -6.17
C TYR A 39 -1.78 6.06 -4.71
N PHE A 40 -1.98 5.01 -3.91
CA PHE A 40 -1.44 4.89 -2.56
C PHE A 40 -0.94 3.47 -2.34
N VAL A 41 -0.16 3.27 -1.28
CA VAL A 41 0.30 1.94 -0.86
C VAL A 41 -0.26 1.59 0.51
N SER A 42 -0.51 0.31 0.76
CA SER A 42 -0.87 -0.25 2.06
C SER A 42 0.08 -1.37 2.44
N SER A 43 0.46 -1.45 3.71
CA SER A 43 1.21 -2.58 4.27
C SER A 43 0.33 -3.44 5.17
N HIS A 44 0.65 -4.73 5.27
CA HIS A 44 -0.23 -5.72 5.89
C HIS A 44 0.45 -6.60 6.94
N THR A 45 -0.36 -7.36 7.69
CA THR A 45 0.09 -8.27 8.75
C THR A 45 0.91 -9.46 8.27
N ASP A 46 0.72 -9.88 7.03
CA ASP A 46 1.47 -10.97 6.39
C ASP A 46 2.78 -10.51 5.73
N GLY A 47 3.11 -9.22 5.89
CA GLY A 47 4.31 -8.60 5.33
C GLY A 47 4.21 -8.26 3.84
N THR A 48 2.99 -8.26 3.27
CA THR A 48 2.77 -7.75 1.92
C THR A 48 2.63 -6.23 1.91
N ILE A 49 2.96 -5.64 0.76
CA ILE A 49 2.66 -4.26 0.40
C ILE A 49 1.85 -4.27 -0.89
N CYS A 50 0.70 -3.60 -0.88
CA CYS A 50 -0.18 -3.47 -2.02
C CYS A 50 -0.18 -2.02 -2.52
N SER A 51 -0.11 -1.83 -3.85
CA SER A 51 -0.31 -0.54 -4.51
C SER A 51 -1.72 -0.45 -5.08
N TRP A 52 -2.43 0.63 -4.77
CA TRP A 52 -3.82 0.84 -5.15
C TRP A 52 -3.97 2.10 -5.99
N PRO A 53 -4.47 2.01 -7.24
CA PRO A 53 -4.80 3.21 -8.01
C PRO A 53 -5.96 3.94 -7.33
N THR A 54 -6.00 5.27 -7.42
CA THR A 54 -7.12 6.09 -6.91
C THR A 54 -8.31 6.08 -7.87
N ARG A 55 -8.64 4.88 -8.36
CA ARG A 55 -9.81 4.58 -9.18
C ARG A 55 -10.48 3.32 -8.62
N PRO A 56 -11.80 3.16 -8.81
CA PRO A 56 -12.53 2.00 -8.32
C PRO A 56 -12.02 0.73 -8.99
N THR A 57 -11.23 -0.06 -8.26
CA THR A 57 -10.66 -1.32 -8.76
C THR A 57 -10.84 -2.38 -7.67
N PRO A 58 -11.22 -3.62 -8.03
CA PRO A 58 -11.47 -4.66 -7.02
C PRO A 58 -10.18 -5.24 -6.42
N LYS A 59 -9.03 -4.99 -7.05
CA LYS A 59 -7.73 -5.57 -6.67
C LYS A 59 -6.63 -4.51 -6.78
N PRO A 60 -5.54 -4.64 -6.01
CA PRO A 60 -4.39 -3.74 -6.13
C PRO A 60 -3.72 -3.94 -7.50
N GLN A 61 -3.08 -2.88 -8.01
CA GLN A 61 -2.33 -2.94 -9.28
C GLN A 61 -0.96 -3.64 -9.12
N SER A 62 -0.46 -3.73 -7.89
CA SER A 62 0.76 -4.47 -7.57
C SER A 62 0.70 -4.98 -6.13
N LEU A 63 1.28 -6.16 -5.91
CA LEU A 63 1.48 -6.77 -4.59
C LEU A 63 2.92 -7.25 -4.53
N VAL A 64 3.64 -6.84 -3.49
CA VAL A 64 5.04 -7.24 -3.26
C VAL A 64 5.22 -7.71 -1.83
N CYS A 65 6.16 -8.61 -1.63
CA CYS A 65 6.51 -9.18 -0.32
C CYS A 65 8.01 -8.93 -0.09
N PRO A 66 8.40 -7.69 0.25
CA PRO A 66 9.80 -7.24 0.18
C PRO A 66 10.74 -7.98 1.14
N HIS A 67 10.18 -8.60 2.18
CA HIS A 67 10.94 -9.36 3.18
C HIS A 67 10.76 -10.88 3.05
N ALA A 68 10.00 -11.35 2.06
CA ALA A 68 9.72 -12.77 1.87
C ALA A 68 10.95 -13.55 1.47
N LYS A 69 11.18 -14.63 2.21
CA LYS A 69 12.20 -15.62 1.90
C LYS A 69 11.54 -16.73 1.11
N THR A 70 12.27 -17.23 0.13
CA THR A 70 11.92 -18.46 -0.56
C THR A 70 12.26 -19.63 0.36
N ASN A 71 11.27 -20.50 0.61
CA ASN A 71 11.52 -21.74 1.31
C ASN A 71 12.20 -22.77 0.38
N LYS A 72 12.54 -23.93 0.93
CA LYS A 72 13.19 -25.02 0.19
C LYS A 72 12.35 -25.55 -0.99
N ASP A 73 11.03 -25.33 -0.95
CA ASP A 73 10.08 -25.74 -1.97
C ASP A 73 9.81 -24.64 -3.03
N GLY A 74 10.53 -23.52 -2.95
CA GLY A 74 10.40 -22.39 -3.88
C GLY A 74 9.19 -21.48 -3.62
N ALA A 75 8.40 -21.74 -2.57
CA ALA A 75 7.29 -20.88 -2.17
C ALA A 75 7.76 -19.68 -1.34
N LEU A 76 7.11 -18.53 -1.53
CA LEU A 76 7.33 -17.32 -0.72
C LEU A 76 6.65 -17.48 0.64
N GLU A 77 7.42 -17.43 1.72
CA GLU A 77 6.86 -17.50 3.07
C GLU A 77 6.25 -16.15 3.50
N LYS A 78 5.11 -16.23 4.20
CA LYS A 78 4.52 -15.06 4.87
C LYS A 78 5.55 -14.45 5.84
N CYS A 79 5.61 -13.13 5.85
CA CYS A 79 6.59 -12.39 6.62
C CYS A 79 6.01 -11.75 7.86
N LYS A 80 6.90 -11.18 8.67
CA LYS A 80 6.49 -10.30 9.76
C LYS A 80 5.70 -9.11 9.21
N ALA A 81 4.71 -8.69 9.98
CA ALA A 81 3.91 -7.51 9.69
C ALA A 81 4.80 -6.29 9.40
N ILE A 82 4.44 -5.51 8.39
CA ILE A 82 5.13 -4.26 8.07
C ILE A 82 4.30 -3.12 8.69
N TYR A 83 4.83 -2.55 9.78
CA TYR A 83 4.12 -1.54 10.57
C TYR A 83 4.22 -0.14 10.02
N LYS A 84 5.20 0.12 9.13
CA LYS A 84 5.36 1.42 8.50
C LYS A 84 5.67 1.27 7.02
N VAL A 85 4.94 2.02 6.20
CA VAL A 85 5.24 2.21 4.79
C VAL A 85 5.30 3.71 4.48
N ASP A 86 6.28 4.13 3.68
CA ASP A 86 6.45 5.51 3.24
C ASP A 86 6.77 5.55 1.74
N LEU A 87 6.13 6.45 1.00
CA LEU A 87 6.47 6.74 -0.39
C LEU A 87 7.38 7.97 -0.45
N LYS A 88 8.65 7.78 -0.81
CA LYS A 88 9.59 8.89 -1.01
C LYS A 88 9.76 9.18 -2.49
N ALA A 89 9.64 10.45 -2.84
CA ALA A 89 10.00 10.98 -4.14
C ALA A 89 11.46 11.45 -4.09
N THR A 90 12.30 10.96 -5.01
CA THR A 90 13.62 11.54 -5.22
C THR A 90 13.47 12.68 -6.22
N VAL A 91 13.75 13.91 -5.76
CA VAL A 91 13.76 15.10 -6.60
C VAL A 91 15.21 15.46 -6.92
N THR A 92 15.54 15.47 -8.21
CA THR A 92 16.82 15.99 -8.71
C THR A 92 16.54 17.28 -9.48
N GLY A 93 16.88 18.43 -8.89
CA GLY A 93 16.52 19.74 -9.43
C GLY A 93 15.04 20.06 -9.17
N TYR A 94 14.27 20.35 -10.24
CA TYR A 94 12.82 20.57 -10.19
C TYR A 94 12.00 19.39 -10.70
N VAL A 95 12.64 18.24 -10.94
CA VAL A 95 12.00 17.06 -11.55
C VAL A 95 12.00 15.90 -10.56
N CYS A 96 10.84 15.31 -10.33
CA CYS A 96 10.66 14.08 -9.55
C CYS A 96 10.86 12.88 -10.48
N HIS A 97 11.89 12.06 -10.24
CA HIS A 97 12.27 10.97 -11.15
C HIS A 97 11.85 9.58 -10.67
N GLU A 98 11.95 9.29 -9.37
CA GLU A 98 11.73 7.95 -8.83
C GLU A 98 10.95 7.96 -7.51
N HIS A 99 10.09 6.96 -7.35
CA HIS A 99 9.34 6.70 -6.12
C HIS A 99 9.84 5.43 -5.46
N HIS A 100 10.43 5.58 -4.28
CA HIS A 100 10.86 4.44 -3.48
C HIS A 100 9.84 4.18 -2.37
N ILE A 101 9.35 2.94 -2.33
CA ILE A 101 8.57 2.43 -1.19
C ILE A 101 9.57 2.02 -0.12
N ASN A 102 9.54 2.70 1.02
CA ASN A 102 10.26 2.30 2.21
C ASN A 102 9.32 1.51 3.12
N ALA A 103 9.81 0.40 3.67
CA ALA A 103 9.05 -0.48 4.54
C ALA A 103 9.85 -0.78 5.80
N SER A 104 9.20 -0.73 6.96
CA SER A 104 9.84 -1.07 8.24
C SER A 104 8.94 -2.03 9.04
N ILE A 105 9.57 -3.07 9.57
CA ILE A 105 9.00 -4.08 10.48
C ILE A 105 9.22 -3.61 11.92
#